data_AF-A0A8T6HIC3-F1
#
_entry.id   AF-A0A8T6HIC3-F1
#
_cell.length_a   1.000
_cell.length_b   1.000
_cell.length_c   1.000
_cell.angle_alpha   90.00
_cell.angle_beta   90.00
_cell.angle_gamma   90.00
#
_symmetry.space_group_name_H-M   'P 1'
#
loop_
_entity.id
_entity.type
_entity.pdbx_description
1 polymer ?
#
loop_
_entity_poly.entity_id
_entity_poly.type
_entity_poly.pdbx_seq_one_letter_code
_entity_poly.pdbx_strand_id
1 'polypeptide(L)' 'MRRRLISAESVEAVVDAPGLRVPDRNDPTIERFFGRYSLDDDRVLRVAVNTTASPWRIVTVFFDHRMRGRL' A
#
# COMPACT_ATOMS: atom_id res chain seq x y z
N MET A 1 -5.27 22.70 0.70
CA MET A 1 -4.99 21.27 0.44
C MET A 1 -5.22 20.47 1.73
N ARG A 2 -6.27 19.63 1.82
CA ARG A 2 -6.48 18.78 3.01
C ARG A 2 -5.48 17.63 2.96
N ARG A 3 -4.50 17.64 3.86
CA ARG A 3 -3.62 16.49 4.16
C ARG A 3 -4.52 15.38 4.72
N ARG A 4 -4.99 14.49 3.85
CA ARG A 4 -5.82 13.35 4.28
C ARG A 4 -4.92 12.35 5.00
N LEU A 5 -5.20 12.16 6.29
CA LEU A 5 -4.55 11.15 7.11
C LEU A 5 -4.99 9.77 6.58
N ILE A 6 -4.01 8.94 6.26
CA ILE A 6 -4.23 7.52 5.96
C ILE A 6 -4.41 6.83 7.32
N SER A 7 -5.53 6.16 7.54
CA SER A 7 -5.76 5.41 8.78
C SER A 7 -4.88 4.16 8.82
N ALA A 8 -4.39 3.80 10.01
CA ALA A 8 -3.60 2.59 10.22
C ALA A 8 -4.39 1.32 9.84
N GLU A 9 -5.69 1.28 10.17
CA GLU A 9 -6.60 0.18 9.80
C GLU A 9 -6.61 -0.10 8.29
N SER A 10 -6.66 0.95 7.45
CA SER A 10 -6.60 0.77 6.00
C SER A 10 -5.23 0.28 5.53
N VAL A 11 -4.15 0.64 6.24
CA VAL A 11 -2.81 0.10 5.92
C VAL A 11 -2.74 -1.37 6.28
N GLU A 12 -3.18 -1.74 7.48
CA GLU A 12 -3.21 -3.12 7.96
C GLU A 12 -4.06 -4.01 7.05
N ALA A 13 -5.26 -3.57 6.67
CA ALA A 13 -6.13 -4.30 5.75
C ALA A 13 -5.45 -4.56 4.39
N VAL A 14 -4.72 -3.59 3.85
CA VAL A 14 -4.00 -3.73 2.57
C VAL A 14 -2.78 -4.64 2.70
N VAL A 15 -2.13 -4.67 3.87
CA VAL A 15 -0.99 -5.56 4.13
C VAL A 15 -1.45 -7.00 4.34
N ASP A 16 -2.59 -7.20 5.02
CA ASP A 16 -3.17 -8.50 5.31
C ASP A 16 -3.77 -9.17 4.07
N ALA A 17 -4.52 -8.40 3.26
CA ALA A 17 -5.17 -8.87 2.03
C ALA A 17 -4.91 -7.94 0.84
N PRO A 18 -3.67 -7.87 0.31
CA PRO A 18 -3.36 -7.05 -0.85
C PRO A 18 -4.04 -7.59 -2.10
N GLY A 19 -4.64 -6.69 -2.90
CA GLY A 19 -5.12 -7.05 -4.23
C GLY A 19 -3.98 -7.28 -5.23
N LEU A 20 -2.83 -6.64 -5.01
CA LEU A 20 -1.62 -6.85 -5.80
C LEU A 20 -0.36 -6.66 -4.96
N ARG A 21 0.63 -7.53 -5.17
CA ARG A 21 1.98 -7.41 -4.60
C ARG A 21 3.00 -7.31 -5.74
N VAL A 22 3.89 -6.34 -5.67
CA VAL A 22 4.95 -6.15 -6.65
C VAL A 22 6.27 -5.88 -5.94
N PRO A 23 7.32 -6.68 -6.16
CA PRO A 23 8.65 -6.39 -5.66
C PRO A 23 9.14 -5.02 -6.17
N ASP A 24 9.88 -4.29 -5.35
CA ASP A 24 10.54 -3.09 -5.82
C ASP A 24 11.65 -3.47 -6.82
N ARG A 25 11.75 -2.72 -7.92
CA ARG A 25 12.77 -2.98 -8.95
C ARG A 25 14.17 -2.60 -8.50
N ASN A 26 14.27 -1.66 -7.57
CA ASN A 26 15.54 -1.10 -7.12
C ASN A 26 15.98 -1.72 -5.79
N ASP A 27 15.05 -2.21 -4.97
CA ASP A 27 15.32 -2.78 -3.66
C ASP A 27 14.58 -4.11 -3.45
N PRO A 28 15.27 -5.26 -3.56
CA PRO A 28 14.63 -6.57 -3.41
C PRO A 28 14.12 -6.83 -1.99
N THR A 29 14.50 -6.01 -1.00
CA THR A 29 13.99 -6.13 0.37
C THR A 29 12.61 -5.52 0.55
N ILE A 30 12.16 -4.71 -0.43
CA ILE A 30 10.90 -3.99 -0.39
C ILE A 30 9.89 -4.63 -1.34
N GLU A 31 8.70 -4.88 -0.82
CA GLU A 31 7.52 -5.23 -1.59
C GLU A 31 6.48 -4.12 -1.52
N ARG A 32 5.81 -3.87 -2.64
CA ARG A 32 4.73 -2.89 -2.76
C ARG A 32 3.41 -3.61 -2.76
N PHE A 33 2.62 -3.37 -1.72
CA PHE A 33 1.28 -3.89 -1.53
C PHE A 33 0.30 -2.83 -2.02
N PHE A 34 -0.64 -3.25 -2.84
CA PHE A 34 -1.68 -2.40 -3.38
C PHE A 34 -3.04 -2.95 -2.97
N GLY A 35 -3.90 -2.07 -2.50
CA GLY A 35 -5.28 -2.41 -2.20
C GLY A 35 -6.18 -1.20 -2.26
N ARG A 36 -7.48 -1.42 -2.40
CA ARG A 36 -8.47 -0.35 -2.42
C ARG A 36 -8.59 0.25 -1.02
N TYR A 37 -8.55 1.58 -0.93
CA TYR A 37 -8.67 2.28 0.35
C TYR A 37 -10.12 2.25 0.89
N SER A 38 -11.10 2.22 0.00
CA SER A 38 -12.52 2.16 0.33
C SER A 38 -13.26 1.40 -0.76
N LEU A 39 -14.35 0.73 -0.40
CA LEU A 39 -15.23 0.06 -1.37
C LEU A 39 -15.93 1.06 -2.31
N ASP A 40 -16.18 2.28 -1.81
CA ASP A 40 -16.93 3.33 -2.54
C ASP A 40 -16.03 4.25 -3.37
N ASP A 41 -14.71 4.05 -3.33
CA ASP A 41 -13.76 4.94 -3.98
C ASP A 41 -12.67 4.14 -4.69
N ASP A 42 -12.46 4.43 -5.97
CA ASP A 42 -11.38 3.87 -6.80
C ASP A 42 -9.97 4.31 -6.36
N ARG A 43 -9.81 4.83 -5.14
CA ARG A 43 -8.49 5.14 -4.57
C ARG A 43 -7.79 3.85 -4.18
N VAL A 44 -6.60 3.67 -4.74
CA VAL A 44 -5.68 2.59 -4.35
C VAL A 44 -4.66 3.14 -3.37
N LEU A 45 -4.45 2.42 -2.28
CA LEU A 45 -3.37 2.64 -1.34
C LEU A 45 -2.15 1.82 -1.79
N ARG A 46 -0.98 2.44 -1.84
CA ARG A 46 0.30 1.75 -2.05
C ARG A 46 1.08 1.76 -0.74
N VAL A 47 1.35 0.59 -0.19
CA VAL A 47 2.13 0.36 1.04
C VAL A 47 3.45 -0.30 0.63
N ALA A 48 4.58 0.37 0.89
CA ALA A 48 5.89 -0.25 0.72
C ALA A 48 6.30 -0.89 2.05
N VAL A 49 6.52 -2.20 2.04
CA VAL A 49 6.86 -3.00 3.21
C VAL A 49 8.20 -3.65 2.98
N ASN A 50 9.11 -3.51 3.93
CA ASN A 50 10.29 -4.34 3.99
C ASN A 50 9.89 -5.70 4.59
N THR A 51 9.74 -6.70 3.72
CA THR A 51 9.32 -8.07 4.07
C THR A 51 10.48 -8.94 4.54
N THR A 52 11.73 -8.45 4.43
CA THR A 52 12.93 -9.13 4.94
C THR A 52 13.22 -8.83 6.42
N ALA A 53 12.65 -7.74 6.95
CA ALA A 53 12.75 -7.42 8.37
C ALA A 53 11.83 -8.32 9.21
N SER A 54 12.24 -8.69 10.43
CA SER A 54 11.39 -9.41 11.39
C SER A 54 11.26 -8.58 12.69
N PRO A 55 10.06 -8.04 13.01
CA PRO A 55 8.83 -8.09 12.21
C PRO A 55 8.91 -7.21 10.96
N TRP A 56 8.00 -7.43 9.99
CA TRP A 56 7.88 -6.61 8.78
C TRP A 56 7.77 -5.12 9.12
N ARG A 57 8.40 -4.27 8.29
CA ARG A 57 8.46 -2.82 8.54
C ARG A 57 7.83 -2.06 7.38
N ILE A 58 6.84 -1.24 7.68
CA ILE A 58 6.26 -0.32 6.69
C ILE A 58 7.23 0.82 6.47
N VAL A 59 7.73 0.96 5.24
CA VAL A 59 8.70 1.98 4.85
C VAL A 59 7.99 3.27 4.45
N THR A 60 6.92 3.16 3.66
CA THR A 60 6.15 4.33 3.21
C THR A 60 4.74 3.95 2.78
N VAL A 61 3.80 4.88 2.91
CA VAL A 61 2.39 4.72 2.51
C VAL A 61 1.88 5.98 1.84
N PHE A 62 1.21 5.85 0.70
CA PHE A 62 0.54 6.97 0.02
C PHE A 62 -0.55 6.46 -0.94
N PHE A 63 -1.41 7.38 -1.36
CA PHE A 63 -2.41 7.11 -2.39
C PHE A 63 -1.76 7.04 -3.77
N ASP A 64 -2.02 5.97 -4.49
CA ASP A 64 -1.57 5.81 -5.87
C ASP A 64 -2.66 6.26 -6.84
N HIS A 65 -2.56 7.52 -7.27
CA HIS A 65 -3.51 8.11 -8.22
C HIS A 65 -3.41 7.48 -9.63
N ARG A 66 -2.33 6.76 -9.96
CA ARG A 66 -2.17 6.10 -11.27
C ARG A 66 -2.84 4.73 -11.33
N MET A 67 -3.09 4.12 -10.18
CA MET A 67 -3.79 2.84 -10.04
C MET A 67 -5.31 3.01 -9.87
N ARG A 68 -5.82 4.25 -9.92
CA ARG A 68 -7.26 4.52 -9.85
C ARG A 68 -8.00 3.81 -10.99
N GLY A 69 -8.96 2.94 -10.64
CA GLY A 69 -9.75 2.14 -11.58
C GLY A 69 -9.01 0.99 -12.28
N ARG A 70 -7.81 0.63 -11.81
CA ARG A 70 -6.97 -0.43 -12.42
C ARG A 70 -6.76 -1.66 -11.54
N LEU A 71 -7.33 -1.65 -10.33
CA LEU A 71 -7.17 -2.70 -9.32
C LEU A 71 -8.52 -3.30 -8.97
#